data_AF-A0A9D2C3S4-F1
#
_entry.id   AF-A0A9D2C3S4-F1
#
_cell.length_a   1.000
_cell.length_b   1.000
_cell.length_c   1.000
_cell.angle_alpha   90.00
_cell.angle_beta   90.00
_cell.angle_gamma   90.00
#
_symmetry.space_group_name_H-M   'P 1'
#
loop_
_entity.id
_entity.type
_entity.pdbx_description
1 polymer ?
#
loop_
_entity_poly.entity_id
_entity_poly.type
_entity_poly.pdbx_seq_one_letter_code
_entity_poly.pdbx_strand_id
1 'polypeptide(L)'
;MVDKGSRLPLSRGRATLYAEDVREIIGEIRYALPQECREARAIMADRDQILREARTEAEGIVRAAREKARILASQTEVMKLARQQSSELAAQTQQKCREMRRASSDYIDDLMKRTDEALSRSLSELRKTRQSLRASQHTGKK
;
A
#
# COMPACT_ATOMS: atom_id res chain seq x y z
N MET A 1 26.32 56.03 -36.84
CA MET A 1 27.38 57.06 -36.79
C MET A 1 28.27 57.05 -38.03
N VAL A 2 28.65 55.88 -38.55
CA VAL A 2 29.36 55.74 -39.83
C VAL A 2 28.56 56.30 -41.04
N ASP A 3 27.23 56.15 -41.04
CA ASP A 3 26.35 56.75 -42.06
C ASP A 3 26.14 58.27 -41.91
N LYS A 4 26.52 58.85 -40.76
CA LYS A 4 26.42 60.30 -40.51
C LYS A 4 27.76 61.04 -40.70
N GLY A 5 28.85 60.31 -40.98
CA GLY A 5 30.18 60.88 -41.20
C GLY A 5 30.29 61.56 -42.57
N SER A 6 30.94 62.73 -42.62
CA SER A 6 31.14 63.47 -43.87
C SER A 6 32.06 62.66 -44.80
N ARG A 7 31.58 62.36 -46.02
CA ARG A 7 32.33 61.64 -47.06
C ARG A 7 33.15 62.63 -47.87
N LEU A 8 34.48 62.48 -47.89
CA LEU A 8 35.32 63.35 -48.71
C LEU A 8 35.22 62.94 -50.20
N PRO A 9 35.01 63.90 -51.14
CA PRO A 9 35.09 63.61 -52.56
C PRO A 9 36.53 63.19 -52.94
N LEU A 10 36.66 62.19 -53.84
CA LEU A 10 37.91 61.54 -54.27
C LEU A 10 38.64 60.66 -53.24
N SER A 11 38.16 60.61 -52.00
CA SER A 11 38.54 59.56 -51.06
C SER A 11 37.83 58.27 -51.47
N ARG A 12 38.58 57.21 -51.79
CA ARG A 12 38.07 55.87 -52.16
C ARG A 12 37.26 55.21 -51.02
N GLY A 13 36.10 55.76 -50.66
CA GLY A 13 35.18 55.25 -49.64
C GLY A 13 35.52 55.60 -48.18
N ARG A 14 36.47 56.50 -47.89
CA ARG A 14 36.77 56.91 -46.50
C ARG A 14 35.81 58.01 -46.04
N ALA A 15 35.20 57.82 -44.88
CA ALA A 15 34.38 58.81 -44.18
C ALA A 15 35.15 59.41 -42.99
N THR A 16 34.92 60.69 -42.71
CA THR A 16 35.51 61.37 -41.55
C THR A 16 34.51 61.37 -40.40
N LEU A 17 34.98 60.97 -39.23
CA LEU A 17 34.22 60.93 -37.99
C LEU A 17 34.91 61.85 -36.98
N TYR A 18 34.12 62.52 -36.14
CA TYR A 18 34.66 63.30 -35.04
C TYR A 18 35.25 62.35 -34.00
N ALA A 19 36.52 62.58 -33.66
CA ALA A 19 37.24 61.74 -32.70
C ALA A 19 36.62 61.78 -31.30
N GLU A 20 35.92 62.88 -30.96
CA GLU A 20 35.21 63.06 -29.70
C GLU A 20 33.97 62.15 -29.61
N ASP A 21 33.08 62.16 -30.61
CA ASP A 21 31.92 61.27 -30.68
C ASP A 21 32.30 59.79 -30.59
N VAL A 22 33.37 59.39 -31.31
CA VAL A 22 33.87 58.00 -31.26
C VAL A 22 34.44 57.67 -29.87
N ARG A 23 35.08 58.64 -29.21
CA ARG A 23 35.64 58.46 -27.86
C ARG A 23 34.56 58.38 -26.80
N GLU A 24 33.47 59.12 -26.95
CA GLU A 24 32.30 59.06 -26.08
C GLU A 24 31.66 57.66 -26.15
N ILE A 25 31.36 57.16 -27.34
CA ILE A 25 30.80 55.81 -27.52
C ILE A 25 31.74 54.73 -26.98
N ILE A 26 33.05 54.82 -27.25
CA ILE A 26 34.02 53.88 -26.69
C ILE A 26 34.05 53.98 -25.15
N GLY A 27 33.86 55.17 -24.59
CA GLY A 27 33.72 55.40 -23.15
C GLY A 27 32.48 54.74 -22.55
N GLU A 28 31.32 54.92 -23.18
CA GLU A 28 30.06 54.28 -22.80
C GLU A 28 30.17 52.76 -22.87
N ILE A 29 30.72 52.22 -23.97
CA ILE A 29 30.96 50.78 -24.13
C ILE A 29 31.91 50.27 -23.04
N ARG A 30 33.00 50.99 -22.75
CA ARG A 30 33.96 50.63 -21.69
C ARG A 30 33.33 50.64 -20.30
N TYR A 31 32.31 51.47 -20.07
CA TYR A 31 31.62 51.53 -18.79
C TYR A 31 30.51 50.46 -18.68
N ALA A 32 29.68 50.31 -19.71
CA ALA A 32 28.51 49.44 -19.71
C ALA A 32 28.85 47.95 -19.89
N LEU A 33 29.73 47.58 -20.83
CA LEU A 33 30.04 46.17 -21.12
C LEU A 33 30.54 45.39 -19.90
N PRO A 34 31.46 45.91 -19.07
CA PRO A 34 31.89 45.19 -17.88
C PRO A 34 30.75 44.95 -16.87
N GLN A 35 29.79 45.88 -16.79
CA GLN A 35 28.63 45.74 -15.91
C GLN A 35 27.67 44.66 -16.43
N GLU A 36 27.30 44.71 -17.71
CA GLU A 36 26.46 43.67 -18.34
C GLU A 36 27.11 42.28 -18.26
N CYS A 37 28.43 42.19 -18.43
CA CYS A 37 29.16 40.93 -18.28
C CYS A 37 29.18 40.39 -16.84
N ARG A 38 29.03 41.25 -15.82
CA ARG A 38 28.88 40.82 -14.42
C ARG A 38 27.45 40.34 -14.16
N GLU A 39 26.46 41.08 -14.64
CA GLU A 39 25.05 40.71 -14.53
C GLU A 39 24.76 39.38 -15.23
N ALA A 40 25.26 39.20 -16.46
CA ALA A 40 25.14 37.94 -17.19
C ALA A 40 25.76 36.76 -16.42
N ARG A 41 26.92 36.96 -15.78
CA ARG A 41 27.56 35.93 -14.94
C ARG A 41 26.76 35.62 -13.68
N ALA A 42 26.16 36.63 -13.04
CA ALA A 42 25.28 36.44 -11.90
C ALA A 42 24.04 35.62 -12.28
N ILE A 43 23.38 35.96 -13.39
CA ILE A 43 22.22 35.21 -13.92
C ILE A 43 22.59 33.74 -14.20
N MET A 44 23.77 33.49 -14.77
CA MET A 44 24.23 32.12 -15.00
C MET A 44 24.46 31.35 -13.70
N ALA A 45 25.05 31.99 -12.68
CA ALA A 45 25.26 31.38 -11.38
C ALA A 45 23.93 31.06 -10.66
N ASP A 46 22.96 31.98 -10.72
CA ASP A 46 21.63 31.80 -10.15
C ASP A 46 20.88 30.66 -10.86
N ARG A 47 20.97 30.59 -12.18
CA ARG A 47 20.39 29.49 -12.96
C ARG A 47 20.96 28.14 -12.52
N ASP A 48 22.28 28.03 -12.36
CA ASP A 48 22.91 26.78 -11.93
C ASP A 48 22.50 26.42 -10.50
N GLN A 49 22.33 27.41 -9.62
CA GLN A 49 21.82 27.20 -8.27
C GLN A 49 20.38 26.68 -8.28
N ILE A 50 19.48 27.32 -9.01
CA ILE A 50 18.08 26.91 -9.17
C ILE A 50 18.00 25.47 -9.70
N LEU A 51 18.81 25.13 -10.71
CA LEU A 51 18.83 23.77 -11.27
C LEU A 51 19.32 22.72 -10.25
N ARG A 52 20.29 23.06 -9.40
CA ARG A 52 20.76 22.16 -8.34
C ARG A 52 19.70 21.95 -7.27
N GLU A 53 19.04 23.01 -6.85
CA GLU A 53 17.95 22.95 -5.86
C GLU A 53 16.78 22.12 -6.39
N ALA A 54 16.33 22.40 -7.61
CA ALA A 54 15.25 21.66 -8.26
C ALA A 54 15.57 20.17 -8.41
N ARG A 55 16.82 19.81 -8.75
CA ARG A 55 17.27 18.40 -8.78
C ARG A 55 17.21 17.75 -7.40
N THR A 56 17.71 18.44 -6.39
CA THR A 56 17.73 17.93 -5.01
C THR A 56 16.31 17.71 -4.49
N GLU A 57 15.40 18.65 -4.76
CA GLU A 57 13.99 18.55 -4.41
C GLU A 57 13.30 17.40 -5.16
N ALA A 58 13.52 17.29 -6.47
CA ALA A 58 12.97 16.19 -7.27
C ALA A 58 13.45 14.81 -6.75
N GLU A 59 14.73 14.68 -6.41
CA GLU A 59 15.27 13.47 -5.79
C GLU A 59 14.66 13.21 -4.40
N GLY A 60 14.37 14.26 -3.63
CA GLY A 60 13.64 14.19 -2.36
C GLY A 60 12.22 13.63 -2.55
N ILE A 61 11.47 14.19 -3.52
CA ILE A 61 10.10 13.76 -3.86
C ILE A 61 10.09 12.30 -4.30
N VAL A 62 11.00 11.90 -5.20
CA VAL A 62 11.08 10.52 -5.69
C VAL A 62 11.41 9.55 -4.55
N ARG A 63 12.32 9.91 -3.64
CA ARG A 63 12.63 9.08 -2.47
C ARG A 63 11.42 8.94 -1.55
N ALA A 64 10.74 10.03 -1.22
CA ALA A 64 9.55 10.00 -0.37
C ALA A 64 8.42 9.17 -1.00
N ALA A 65 8.19 9.30 -2.31
CA ALA A 65 7.20 8.52 -3.04
C ALA A 65 7.53 7.02 -3.03
N ARG A 66 8.80 6.64 -3.24
CA ARG A 66 9.24 5.24 -3.18
C ARG A 66 9.06 4.64 -1.80
N GLU A 67 9.40 5.39 -0.74
CA GLU A 67 9.22 4.91 0.63
C GLU A 67 7.74 4.71 0.96
N LYS A 68 6.89 5.67 0.59
CA LYS A 68 5.44 5.55 0.76
C LYS A 68 4.87 4.36 -0.01
N ALA A 69 5.32 4.13 -1.24
CA ALA A 69 4.91 2.98 -2.04
C ALA A 69 5.32 1.64 -1.38
N ARG A 70 6.54 1.57 -0.83
CA ARG A 70 7.02 0.40 -0.09
C ARG A 70 6.18 0.11 1.16
N ILE A 71 5.84 1.14 1.94
CA ILE A 71 4.98 1.00 3.12
C ILE A 71 3.59 0.48 2.71
N LEU A 72 2.97 1.07 1.68
CA LEU A 72 1.65 0.65 1.21
C LEU A 72 1.66 -0.79 0.66
N ALA A 73 2.70 -1.17 -0.09
CA ALA A 73 2.86 -2.54 -0.57
C ALA A 73 2.98 -3.53 0.59
N SER A 74 3.82 -3.22 1.59
CA SER A 74 3.98 -4.03 2.79
C SER A 74 2.67 -4.17 3.58
N GLN A 75 1.95 -3.07 3.79
CA GLN A 75 0.63 -3.09 4.44
C GLN A 75 -0.38 -3.94 3.68
N THR A 76 -0.35 -3.87 2.35
CA THR A 76 -1.24 -4.66 1.49
C THR A 76 -0.93 -6.16 1.57
N GLU A 77 0.36 -6.54 1.56
CA GLU A 77 0.76 -7.94 1.74
C GLU A 77 0.39 -8.48 3.12
N VAL A 78 0.66 -7.71 4.19
CA VAL A 78 0.26 -8.07 5.56
C VAL A 78 -1.26 -8.25 5.65
N MET A 79 -2.03 -7.32 5.06
CA MET A 79 -3.49 -7.42 5.05
C MET A 79 -4.00 -8.61 4.24
N LYS A 80 -3.35 -8.95 3.12
CA LYS A 80 -3.68 -10.12 2.31
C LYS A 80 -3.42 -11.42 3.09
N LEU A 81 -2.27 -11.52 3.76
CA LEU A 81 -1.93 -12.66 4.62
C LEU A 81 -2.93 -12.81 5.77
N ALA A 82 -3.24 -11.71 6.47
CA ALA A 82 -4.19 -11.72 7.58
C ALA A 82 -5.60 -12.16 7.12
N ARG A 83 -6.05 -11.69 5.95
CA ARG A 83 -7.33 -12.13 5.36
C ARG A 83 -7.32 -13.61 5.01
N GLN A 84 -6.23 -14.12 4.44
CA GLN A 84 -6.09 -15.55 4.12
C GLN A 84 -6.14 -16.41 5.39
N GLN A 85 -5.37 -16.05 6.41
CA GLN A 85 -5.37 -16.75 7.71
C GLN A 85 -6.73 -16.71 8.38
N SER A 86 -7.42 -15.56 8.35
CA SER A 86 -8.76 -15.42 8.91
C SER A 86 -9.77 -16.33 8.18
N SER A 87 -9.73 -16.37 6.84
CA SER A 87 -10.59 -17.24 6.05
C SER A 87 -10.32 -18.72 6.33
N GLU A 88 -9.06 -19.10 6.46
CA GLU A 88 -8.65 -20.48 6.77
C GLU A 88 -9.12 -20.88 8.17
N LEU A 89 -8.90 -20.02 9.17
CA LEU A 89 -9.36 -20.25 10.54
C LEU A 89 -10.88 -20.37 10.62
N ALA A 90 -11.61 -19.53 9.88
CA ALA A 90 -13.06 -19.61 9.81
C ALA A 90 -13.53 -20.94 9.21
N ALA A 91 -12.90 -21.39 8.11
CA ALA A 91 -13.21 -22.66 7.48
C ALA A 91 -12.90 -23.85 8.42
N GLN A 92 -11.74 -23.86 9.07
CA GLN A 92 -11.36 -24.87 10.05
C GLN A 92 -12.32 -24.90 11.24
N THR A 93 -12.72 -23.74 11.75
CA THR A 93 -13.67 -23.63 12.86
C THR A 93 -15.03 -24.17 12.47
N GLN A 94 -15.52 -23.81 11.27
CA GLN A 94 -16.81 -24.31 10.78
C GLN A 94 -16.77 -25.84 10.60
N GLN A 95 -15.68 -26.38 10.08
CA GLN A 95 -15.49 -27.82 9.94
C GLN A 95 -15.50 -28.52 11.30
N LYS A 96 -14.71 -28.01 12.26
CA LYS A 96 -14.64 -28.56 13.62
C LYS A 96 -15.99 -28.49 14.35
N CYS A 97 -16.75 -27.42 14.18
CA CYS A 97 -18.11 -27.30 14.70
C CYS A 97 -19.07 -28.34 14.11
N ARG A 98 -18.96 -28.62 12.80
CA ARG A 98 -19.76 -29.66 12.14
C ARG A 98 -19.41 -31.05 12.65
N GLU A 99 -18.11 -31.34 12.78
CA GLU A 99 -17.62 -32.61 13.33
C GLU A 99 -18.06 -32.81 14.77
N MET A 100 -17.93 -31.78 15.62
CA MET A 100 -18.36 -31.83 17.01
C MET A 100 -19.87 -32.09 17.11
N ARG A 101 -20.70 -31.42 16.30
CA ARG A 101 -22.15 -31.67 16.27
C ARG A 101 -22.49 -33.10 15.86
N ARG A 102 -21.80 -33.65 14.85
CA ARG A 102 -21.98 -35.05 14.43
C ARG A 102 -21.60 -36.01 15.55
N ALA A 103 -20.41 -35.85 16.12
CA ALA A 103 -19.94 -36.68 17.23
C ALA A 103 -20.89 -36.62 18.44
N SER A 104 -21.43 -35.44 18.78
CA SER A 104 -22.43 -35.30 19.84
C SER A 104 -23.75 -36.00 19.49
N SER A 105 -24.22 -35.90 18.24
CA SER A 105 -25.43 -36.60 17.79
C SER A 105 -25.25 -38.11 17.89
N ASP A 106 -24.14 -38.63 17.37
CA ASP A 106 -23.82 -40.06 17.39
C ASP A 106 -23.72 -40.59 18.82
N TYR A 107 -23.13 -39.79 19.73
CA TYR A 107 -23.05 -40.14 21.15
C TYR A 107 -24.43 -40.17 21.82
N ILE A 108 -25.30 -39.20 21.52
CA ILE A 108 -26.67 -39.16 22.05
C ILE A 108 -27.45 -40.38 21.54
N ASP A 109 -27.35 -40.72 20.26
CA ASP A 109 -28.04 -41.86 19.68
C ASP A 109 -27.58 -43.19 20.30
N ASP A 110 -26.27 -43.38 20.51
CA ASP A 110 -25.73 -44.56 21.19
C ASP A 110 -26.20 -44.64 22.66
N LEU A 111 -26.21 -43.50 23.38
CA LEU A 111 -26.69 -43.45 24.75
C LEU A 111 -28.19 -43.79 24.82
N MET A 112 -29.00 -43.24 23.92
CA MET A 112 -30.44 -43.54 23.84
C MET A 112 -30.67 -45.02 23.53
N LYS A 113 -29.93 -45.58 22.58
CA LYS A 113 -30.01 -47.00 22.24
C LYS A 113 -29.68 -47.91 23.44
N ARG A 114 -28.57 -47.65 24.13
CA ARG A 114 -28.19 -48.41 25.34
C ARG A 114 -29.24 -48.32 26.44
N THR A 115 -29.83 -47.14 26.61
CA THR A 115 -30.88 -46.91 27.60
C THR A 115 -32.16 -47.68 27.26
N ASP A 116 -32.57 -47.66 25.98
CA ASP A 116 -33.73 -48.43 25.50
C ASP A 116 -33.53 -49.94 25.67
N GLU A 117 -32.34 -50.45 25.34
CA GLU A 117 -31.99 -51.86 25.58
C GLU A 117 -32.05 -52.23 27.07
N ALA A 118 -31.52 -51.38 27.95
CA ALA A 118 -31.54 -51.60 29.40
C ALA A 118 -32.96 -51.59 29.98
N LEU A 119 -33.80 -50.66 29.53
CA LEU A 119 -35.22 -50.59 29.91
C LEU A 119 -35.98 -51.81 29.41
N SER A 120 -35.76 -52.23 28.17
CA SER A 120 -36.38 -53.43 27.59
C SER A 120 -36.03 -54.71 28.36
N ARG A 121 -34.76 -54.86 28.77
CA ARG A 121 -34.30 -55.97 29.62
C ARG A 121 -34.99 -55.93 30.99
N SER A 122 -34.96 -54.78 31.67
CA SER A 122 -35.62 -54.59 32.96
C SER A 122 -37.12 -54.90 32.91
N LEU A 123 -37.81 -54.48 31.85
CA LEU A 123 -39.23 -54.76 31.65
C LEU A 123 -39.49 -56.25 31.40
N SER A 124 -38.61 -56.93 30.67
CA SER A 124 -38.68 -58.39 30.47
C SER A 124 -38.51 -59.14 31.79
N GLU A 125 -37.54 -58.74 32.61
CA GLU A 125 -37.32 -59.31 33.95
C GLU A 125 -38.53 -59.11 34.85
N LEU A 126 -39.10 -57.90 34.92
CA LEU A 126 -40.33 -57.64 35.67
C LEU A 126 -41.50 -58.52 35.20
N ARG A 127 -41.67 -58.69 33.89
CA ARG A 127 -42.70 -59.58 33.33
C ARG A 127 -42.48 -61.04 33.75
N LYS A 128 -41.24 -61.54 33.69
CA LYS A 128 -40.87 -62.89 34.16
C LYS A 128 -41.15 -63.07 35.65
N THR A 129 -40.71 -62.13 36.49
CA THR A 129 -40.94 -62.14 37.95
C THR A 129 -42.43 -62.10 38.29
N ARG A 130 -43.23 -61.32 37.56
CA ARG A 130 -44.69 -61.31 37.74
C ARG A 130 -45.32 -62.64 37.35
N GLN A 131 -44.85 -63.28 36.28
CA GLN A 131 -45.35 -64.58 35.83
C GLN A 131 -45.00 -65.70 36.82
N SER A 132 -43.78 -65.72 37.37
CA SER A 132 -43.37 -66.69 38.38
C SER A 132 -44.16 -66.54 39.69
N LEU A 133 -44.41 -65.30 40.15
CA LEU A 133 -45.29 -65.03 41.29
C LEU A 133 -46.73 -65.50 41.07
N ARG A 134 -47.29 -65.34 39.86
CA ARG A 134 -48.63 -65.87 39.54
C ARG A 134 -48.65 -67.40 39.54
N ALA A 135 -47.61 -68.03 39.00
CA ALA A 135 -47.51 -69.50 38.97
C ALA A 135 -47.39 -70.08 40.38
N SER A 136 -46.58 -69.48 41.26
CA SER A 136 -46.42 -69.94 42.65
C SER A 136 -47.70 -69.77 43.48
N GLN A 137 -48.49 -68.72 43.24
CA GLN A 137 -49.81 -68.54 43.86
C GLN A 137 -50.85 -69.57 43.42
N HIS A 138 -50.70 -70.16 42.23
CA HIS A 138 -51.61 -71.20 41.73
C HIS A 138 -51.31 -72.59 42.31
N THR A 139 -50.04 -72.87 42.62
CA THR A 139 -49.61 -74.14 43.24
C THR A 139 -49.93 -74.26 44.74
N GLY A 140 -50.17 -73.14 45.44
CA GLY A 140 -50.52 -73.12 46.87
C GLY A 140 -52.00 -73.34 47.19
N LYS A 141 -52.86 -73.63 46.19
CA LYS A 141 -54.32 -73.84 46.35
C LYS A 141 -54.78 -75.30 46.17
N LYS A 142 -53.86 -76.27 46.20
CA LYS A 142 -54.21 -77.71 46.25
C LYS A 142 -54.03 -78.25 47.66
#